data_AF-A0A0F9BEV7-F1
#
_entry.id   AF-A0A0F9BEV7-F1
#
_cell.length_a   1.000
_cell.length_b   1.000
_cell.length_c   1.000
_cell.angle_alpha   90.00
_cell.angle_beta   90.00
_cell.angle_gamma   90.00
#
_symmetry.space_group_name_H-M   'P 1'
#
loop_
_entity.id
_entity.type
_entity.pdbx_description
1 polymer ?
#
loop_
_entity_poly.entity_id
_entity_poly.type
_entity_poly.pdbx_seq_one_letter_code
_entity_poly.pdbx_strand_id
1 'polypeptide(L)'
;MHYFLFPLKDSTIYQDRPTQNAGIDQIIEINKEVVTDGDVPYNSRILMQFDLSSYSQSFASGEMSGSDMKFFLNLFTDEATEIPLS
;
A
#
# COMPACT_ATOMS: atom_id res chain seq x y z
N MET A 1 -14.43 -11.61 -16.00
CA MET A 1 -14.65 -10.15 -15.91
C MET A 1 -13.56 -9.57 -15.04
N HIS A 2 -12.95 -8.45 -15.44
CA HIS A 2 -11.91 -7.78 -14.67
C HIS A 2 -12.43 -6.45 -14.16
N TYR A 3 -12.10 -6.17 -12.91
CA TYR A 3 -12.52 -4.98 -12.21
C TYR A 3 -11.28 -4.24 -11.73
N PHE A 4 -11.22 -2.94 -11.99
CA PHE A 4 -10.10 -2.10 -11.62
C PHE A 4 -10.60 -1.04 -10.65
N LEU A 5 -9.90 -0.94 -9.52
CA LEU A 5 -10.12 0.04 -8.48
C LEU A 5 -8.86 0.88 -8.34
N PHE A 6 -9.04 2.18 -8.22
CA PHE A 6 -7.96 3.12 -7.94
C PHE A 6 -8.15 3.64 -6.52
N PRO A 7 -7.07 3.84 -5.74
CA PRO A 7 -7.18 4.39 -4.40
C PRO A 7 -7.73 5.82 -4.48
N LEU A 8 -8.64 6.15 -3.58
CA LEU A 8 -9.18 7.51 -3.41
C LEU A 8 -8.23 8.40 -2.61
N LYS A 9 -7.51 7.78 -1.68
CA LYS A 9 -6.52 8.40 -0.81
C LYS A 9 -5.46 7.38 -0.49
N ASP A 10 -4.25 7.86 -0.32
CA ASP A 10 -3.12 7.07 0.13
C ASP A 10 -2.26 7.87 1.11
N SER A 11 -1.49 7.16 1.92
CA SER A 11 -0.54 7.75 2.85
C SER A 11 0.49 6.71 3.27
N THR A 12 1.72 7.15 3.51
CA THR A 12 2.76 6.33 4.14
C THR A 12 2.96 6.77 5.59
N ILE A 13 2.91 5.80 6.49
CA ILE A 13 3.26 5.97 7.90
C ILE A 13 4.67 5.43 8.13
N TYR A 14 5.50 6.24 8.76
CA TYR A 14 6.87 5.89 9.12
C TYR A 14 6.99 5.66 10.62
N GLN A 15 7.56 4.53 11.01
CA GLN A 15 7.73 4.19 12.43
C GLN A 15 8.71 5.14 13.15
N ASP A 16 9.72 5.66 12.45
CA ASP A 16 10.69 6.63 12.96
C ASP A 16 10.14 8.07 12.99
N ARG A 17 9.09 8.38 12.23
CA ARG A 17 8.49 9.72 12.11
C ARG A 17 6.97 9.68 12.35
N PRO A 18 6.53 9.41 13.60
CA PRO A 18 5.10 9.19 13.90
C PRO A 18 4.21 10.43 13.69
N THR A 19 4.79 11.62 13.60
CA THR A 19 4.07 12.88 13.38
C THR A 19 4.13 13.37 11.93
N GLN A 20 4.84 12.67 11.05
CA GLN A 20 4.97 13.03 9.64
C GLN A 20 4.04 12.15 8.80
N ASN A 21 3.13 12.81 8.07
CA ASN A 21 2.29 12.15 7.08
C ASN A 21 2.87 12.41 5.69
N ALA A 22 3.15 11.36 4.92
CA ALA A 22 3.32 11.44 3.46
C ALA A 22 1.99 11.12 2.75
N GLY A 23 1.81 11.54 1.49
CA GLY A 23 0.57 11.31 0.72
C GLY A 23 -0.22 12.56 0.33
N ILE A 24 0.46 13.72 0.20
CA ILE A 24 -0.12 14.87 -0.55
C ILE A 24 0.03 14.64 -2.06
N ASP A 25 0.99 13.82 -2.46
CA ASP A 25 1.25 13.38 -3.82
C ASP A 25 0.74 11.95 -4.06
N GLN A 26 0.81 11.51 -5.32
CA GLN A 26 0.34 10.20 -5.79
C GLN A 26 1.42 9.13 -5.70
N ILE A 27 2.57 9.45 -5.10
CA ILE A 27 3.73 8.59 -5.04
C ILE A 27 3.81 7.98 -3.65
N ILE A 28 3.85 6.64 -3.62
CA ILE A 28 4.02 5.89 -2.39
C ILE A 28 5.51 5.63 -2.19
N GLU A 29 6.08 6.24 -1.16
CA GLU A 29 7.48 6.01 -0.79
C GLU A 29 7.60 4.82 0.18
N ILE A 30 8.57 3.93 -0.08
CA ILE A 30 8.96 2.83 0.81
C ILE A 30 10.44 2.98 1.11
N ASN A 31 10.76 3.05 2.41
CA ASN A 31 12.14 3.01 2.89
C ASN A 31 12.34 1.77 3.77
N LYS A 32 13.50 1.11 3.61
CA LYS A 32 14.00 0.07 4.49
C LYS A 32 15.38 0.51 5.00
N GLU A 33 15.42 1.02 6.22
CA GLU A 33 16.67 1.35 6.89
C GLU A 33 17.19 0.12 7.65
N VAL A 34 18.42 -0.29 7.36
CA VAL A 34 19.09 -1.37 8.08
C VAL A 34 19.89 -0.74 9.21
N VAL A 35 19.48 -0.97 10.46
CA VAL A 35 20.21 -0.48 11.63
C VAL A 35 21.37 -1.44 11.91
N THR A 36 22.60 -0.92 11.93
CA THR A 36 23.83 -1.72 12.06
C THR A 36 24.11 -2.22 13.48
N ASP A 37 23.38 -1.72 14.49
CA ASP A 37 23.74 -1.90 15.92
C ASP A 37 22.81 -2.87 16.70
N GLY A 38 22.13 -3.78 16.00
CA GLY A 38 21.26 -4.79 16.64
C GLY A 38 19.86 -4.28 17.02
N ASP A 39 19.54 -3.04 16.65
CA ASP A 39 18.21 -2.46 16.81
C ASP A 39 17.20 -2.99 15.78
N VAL A 40 15.91 -2.92 16.14
CA VAL A 40 14.81 -3.33 15.25
C VAL A 40 14.71 -2.31 14.10
N PRO A 41 14.75 -2.73 12.83
CA PRO A 41 14.61 -1.82 11.69
C PRO A 41 13.26 -1.08 11.75
N TYR A 42 13.30 0.21 11.43
CA TYR A 42 12.09 1.02 11.31
C TYR A 42 11.28 0.56 10.09
N ASN A 43 9.99 0.33 10.28
CA ASN A 43 9.09 -0.08 9.20
C ASN A 43 8.35 1.14 8.64
N SER A 44 8.23 1.19 7.32
CA SER A 44 7.23 2.01 6.63
C SER A 44 5.98 1.17 6.35
N ARG A 45 4.80 1.77 6.42
CA ARG A 45 3.51 1.12 6.14
C ARG A 45 2.69 1.98 5.21
N ILE A 46 2.14 1.35 4.18
CA ILE A 46 1.27 2.00 3.20
C ILE A 46 -0.18 1.84 3.66
N LEU A 47 -0.92 2.95 3.66
CA LEU A 47 -2.36 2.98 3.81
C LEU A 47 -2.99 3.44 2.50
N MET A 48 -3.95 2.68 2.00
CA MET A 48 -4.72 3.04 0.81
C MET A 48 -6.21 2.86 1.09
N GLN A 49 -7.00 3.86 0.71
CA GLN A 49 -8.45 3.82 0.81
C GLN A 49 -9.05 3.56 -0.56
N PHE A 50 -9.85 2.48 -0.68
CA PHE A 50 -10.64 2.17 -1.86
C PHE A 50 -12.14 2.32 -1.53
N ASP A 51 -12.94 2.76 -2.50
CA ASP A 51 -14.39 2.63 -2.41
C ASP A 51 -14.79 1.22 -2.81
N LEU A 52 -15.23 0.44 -1.83
CA LEU A 52 -15.67 -0.94 -2.00
C LEU A 52 -17.20 -1.09 -1.94
N SER A 53 -17.95 0.02 -1.85
CA SER A 53 -19.39 -0.01 -1.55
C SER A 53 -20.19 -0.85 -2.54
N SER A 54 -19.95 -0.68 -3.84
CA SER A 54 -20.60 -1.45 -4.91
C SER A 54 -20.18 -2.92 -4.90
N TYR A 55 -18.91 -3.21 -4.60
CA TYR A 55 -18.39 -4.56 -4.55
C TYR A 55 -18.94 -5.32 -3.35
N SER A 56 -18.98 -4.70 -2.17
CA SER A 56 -19.58 -5.29 -0.97
C SER A 56 -21.04 -5.67 -1.21
N GLN A 57 -21.80 -4.86 -1.96
CA GLN A 57 -23.16 -5.20 -2.37
C GLN A 57 -23.19 -6.40 -3.33
N SER A 58 -22.33 -6.43 -4.36
CA SER A 58 -22.26 -7.56 -5.30
C SER A 58 -21.75 -8.87 -4.68
N PHE A 59 -20.91 -8.81 -3.64
CA PHE A 59 -20.55 -9.97 -2.83
C PHE A 59 -21.75 -10.49 -2.04
N ALA A 60 -22.48 -9.58 -1.38
CA ALA A 60 -23.65 -9.92 -0.59
C ALA A 60 -24.81 -10.48 -1.45
N SER A 61 -24.97 -9.99 -2.68
CA SER A 61 -25.99 -10.47 -3.63
C SER A 61 -25.61 -11.80 -4.31
N GLY A 62 -24.36 -12.24 -4.20
CA GLY A 62 -23.85 -13.45 -4.85
C GLY A 62 -23.51 -13.27 -6.34
N GLU A 63 -23.62 -12.05 -6.88
CA GLU A 63 -23.20 -11.72 -8.25
C GLU A 63 -21.68 -11.89 -8.43
N MET A 64 -20.92 -11.54 -7.40
CA MET A 64 -19.52 -11.91 -7.23
C MET A 64 -19.42 -13.05 -6.22
N SER A 65 -19.55 -14.29 -6.71
CA SER A 65 -19.43 -15.50 -5.89
C SER A 65 -18.56 -16.56 -6.60
N GLY A 66 -17.87 -17.39 -5.81
CA GLY A 66 -17.07 -18.50 -6.30
C GLY A 66 -15.70 -18.61 -5.61
N SER A 67 -15.18 -19.83 -5.54
CA SER A 67 -13.86 -20.13 -4.98
C SER A 67 -12.69 -19.58 -5.81
N ASP A 68 -12.95 -19.24 -7.07
CA ASP A 68 -11.90 -18.94 -8.06
C ASP A 68 -11.64 -17.43 -8.19
N MET A 69 -12.22 -16.62 -7.30
CA MET A 69 -11.99 -15.18 -7.26
C MET A 69 -10.54 -14.87 -6.86
N LYS A 70 -9.90 -13.97 -7.61
CA LYS A 70 -8.52 -13.54 -7.36
C LYS A 70 -8.47 -12.04 -7.22
N PHE A 71 -7.74 -11.58 -6.20
CA PHE A 71 -7.52 -10.18 -5.89
C PHE A 71 -6.05 -9.86 -6.06
N PHE A 72 -5.74 -8.80 -6.78
CA PHE A 72 -4.39 -8.37 -7.05
C PHE A 72 -4.24 -6.90 -6.69
N LEU A 73 -3.10 -6.57 -6.07
CA LEU A 73 -2.65 -5.20 -5.92
C LEU A 73 -1.50 -4.99 -6.90
N ASN A 74 -1.70 -4.11 -7.88
CA ASN A 74 -0.66 -3.76 -8.84
C ASN A 74 0.00 -2.46 -8.40
N LEU A 75 1.31 -2.49 -8.19
CA LEU A 75 2.13 -1.32 -7.86
C LEU A 75 3.15 -1.12 -8.98
N PHE A 76 3.47 0.13 -9.28
CA PHE A 76 4.45 0.51 -10.28
C PHE A 76 5.57 1.28 -9.58
N THR A 77 6.82 0.99 -9.95
CA THR A 77 7.99 1.73 -9.47
C THR A 77 8.16 2.98 -10.33
N ASP A 78 8.25 4.14 -9.69
CA ASP A 78 8.63 5.39 -10.34
C ASP A 78 10.15 5.58 -10.24
N GLU A 79 10.65 5.75 -9.01
CA GLU A 79 12.08 5.88 -8.71
C GLU A 79 12.54 4.82 -7.69
N ALA A 80 13.78 4.35 -7.82
CA ALA A 80 14.42 3.46 -6.87
C ALA A 80 15.88 3.86 -6.68
N THR A 81 16.26 4.16 -5.44
CA THR A 81 17.63 4.51 -5.05
C THR A 81 18.14 3.51 -4.02
N GLU A 82 19.37 3.03 -4.22
CA GLU A 82 20.07 2.18 -3.25
C GLU A 82 20.76 3.05 -2.19
N ILE A 83 20.70 2.62 -0.92
CA ILE A 83 21.51 3.24 0.13
C ILE A 83 22.91 2.61 0.06
N PRO A 84 23.98 3.40 -0.18
CA PRO A 84 25.33 2.87 -0.29
C PRO A 84 25.70 2.07 0.97
N LEU A 85 26.24 0.87 0.77
CA LEU A 85 26.91 0.15 1.85
C LEU A 85 28.20 0.91 2.18
N SER A 86 28.27 1.46 3.40
CA SER A 86 29.45 2.13 3.95
C SER A 86 30.69 1.26 3.91
#